data_AF-A0A1I8BUX0-F1
#
_entry.id   AF-A0A1I8BUX0-F1
#
_cell.length_a   1.000
_cell.length_b   1.000
_cell.length_c   1.000
_cell.angle_alpha   90.00
_cell.angle_beta   90.00
_cell.angle_gamma   90.00
#
_symmetry.space_group_name_H-M   'P 1'
#
loop_
_entity.id
_entity.type
_entity.pdbx_description
1 polymer ?
#
loop_
_entity_poly.entity_id
_entity_poly.type
_entity_poly.pdbx_seq_one_letter_code
_entity_poly.pdbx_strand_id
1 'polypeptide(L)'
;MFRHRMRGRERIRRRANYEEVRNFRTTQAFELWWRAGERSNWRINSRHPHVSGTVEYWTCAFVEGRRRTCPARLRITFDRDKRFVNVCRAKDRKHCHPVVETIVNEESEVQDIQQVEPYEMQTARIIRIKGPVNFRT
;
A
#
# COMPACT_ATOMS: atom_id res chain seq x y z
N MET A 1 -17.62 37.89 35.45
CA MET A 1 -17.98 37.16 34.21
C MET A 1 -16.71 36.83 33.44
N PHE A 2 -16.23 35.60 33.52
CA PHE A 2 -14.98 35.17 32.86
C PHE A 2 -15.25 34.66 31.44
N ARG A 3 -14.60 35.30 30.46
CA ARG A 3 -14.56 34.88 29.05
C ARG A 3 -13.63 33.67 28.90
N HIS A 4 -14.17 32.46 28.84
CA HIS A 4 -13.41 31.30 28.38
C HIS A 4 -13.34 31.29 26.85
N ARG A 5 -12.28 31.90 26.32
CA ARG A 5 -11.85 31.75 24.92
C ARG A 5 -11.25 30.33 24.78
N MET A 6 -12.04 29.38 24.30
CA MET A 6 -11.54 28.08 23.85
C MET A 6 -10.57 28.34 22.68
N ARG A 7 -9.26 28.35 22.95
CA ARG A 7 -8.23 28.29 21.91
C ARG A 7 -8.29 26.90 21.30
N GLY A 8 -9.07 26.77 20.22
CA GLY A 8 -8.97 25.64 19.32
C GLY A 8 -7.51 25.50 18.89
N ARG A 9 -6.86 24.42 19.31
CA ARG A 9 -5.53 24.04 18.83
C ARG A 9 -5.68 23.64 17.37
N GLU A 10 -5.68 24.62 16.50
CA GLU A 10 -5.56 24.43 15.06
C GLU A 10 -4.15 23.91 14.78
N ARG A 11 -3.96 22.59 14.91
CA ARG A 11 -2.79 21.92 14.34
C ARG A 11 -2.97 21.97 12.83
N ILE A 12 -2.63 23.11 12.23
CA ILE A 12 -2.28 23.18 10.82
C ILE A 12 -1.09 22.24 10.67
N ARG A 13 -1.36 20.97 10.36
CA ARG A 13 -0.34 20.00 10.01
C ARG A 13 0.29 20.53 8.73
N ARG A 14 1.43 21.23 8.86
CA ARG A 14 2.21 21.69 7.71
C ARG A 14 2.36 20.50 6.76
N ARG A 15 1.86 20.67 5.54
CA ARG A 15 2.00 19.67 4.47
C ARG A 15 3.49 19.39 4.33
N ALA A 16 3.86 18.12 4.17
CA ALA A 16 5.26 17.76 3.99
C ALA A 16 5.78 18.34 2.67
N ASN A 17 7.03 18.81 2.68
CA ASN A 17 7.67 19.38 1.50
C ASN A 17 8.45 18.28 0.79
N TYR A 18 8.02 17.88 -0.40
CA TYR A 18 8.61 16.75 -1.12
C TYR A 18 9.67 17.21 -2.12
N GLU A 19 10.76 16.44 -2.22
CA GLU A 19 11.80 16.56 -3.24
C GLU A 19 11.80 15.33 -4.13
N GLU A 20 11.94 15.54 -5.43
CA GLU A 20 12.18 14.45 -6.37
C GLU A 20 13.52 13.77 -6.05
N VAL A 21 13.49 12.46 -5.89
CA VAL A 21 14.67 11.63 -5.68
C VAL A 21 15.03 10.89 -6.95
N ARG A 22 14.02 10.36 -7.64
CA ARG A 22 14.18 9.66 -8.92
C ARG A 22 12.94 9.79 -9.79
N ASN A 23 13.18 9.73 -11.09
CA ASN A 23 12.16 9.63 -12.12
C ASN A 23 12.49 8.42 -13.01
N PHE A 24 11.49 7.56 -13.24
CA PHE A 24 11.62 6.36 -14.06
C PHE A 24 10.74 6.51 -15.30
N ARG A 25 11.26 6.12 -16.47
CA ARG A 25 10.52 6.16 -17.74
C ARG A 25 9.54 5.00 -17.96
N THR A 26 9.50 4.03 -17.05
CA THR A 26 8.54 2.92 -17.09
C THR A 26 8.25 2.43 -15.69
N THR A 27 7.09 1.82 -15.50
CA THR A 27 6.75 1.15 -14.23
C THR A 27 7.69 -0.03 -13.96
N GLN A 28 8.10 -0.77 -15.00
CA GLN A 28 9.06 -1.87 -14.87
C GLN A 28 10.42 -1.42 -14.34
N ALA A 29 10.95 -0.30 -14.83
CA ALA A 29 12.22 0.25 -14.34
C ALA A 29 12.13 0.68 -12.87
N PHE A 30 10.98 1.24 -12.47
CA PHE A 30 10.68 1.54 -11.08
C PHE A 30 10.65 0.26 -10.23
N GLU A 31 9.96 -0.79 -10.66
CA GLU A 31 9.85 -2.05 -9.91
C GLU A 31 11.21 -2.72 -9.70
N LEU A 32 12.05 -2.75 -10.75
CA LEU A 32 13.41 -3.27 -10.65
C LEU A 32 14.23 -2.49 -9.62
N TRP A 33 14.17 -1.15 -9.66
CA TRP A 33 14.85 -0.31 -8.67
C TRP A 33 14.30 -0.52 -7.25
N TRP A 34 12.98 -0.59 -7.10
CA TRP A 34 12.31 -0.77 -5.82
C TRP A 34 12.77 -2.08 -5.15
N ARG A 35 12.82 -3.17 -5.92
CA ARG A 35 13.26 -4.50 -5.44
C ARG A 35 14.78 -4.56 -5.19
N ALA A 36 15.58 -3.85 -5.99
CA ALA A 36 17.04 -3.96 -5.93
C ALA A 36 17.72 -3.03 -4.91
N GLY A 37 17.08 -1.94 -4.47
CA GLY A 37 17.84 -0.91 -3.76
C GLY A 37 17.08 0.03 -2.83
N GLU A 38 15.76 -0.05 -2.68
CA GLU A 38 15.08 0.73 -1.66
C GLU A 38 15.24 0.05 -0.29
N ARG A 39 16.19 0.57 0.50
CA ARG A 39 16.62 -0.04 1.77
C ARG A 39 15.65 0.23 2.93
N SER A 40 14.77 1.21 2.81
CA SER A 40 13.85 1.53 3.90
C SER A 40 12.58 0.69 3.80
N ASN A 41 12.13 0.14 4.93
CA ASN A 41 10.84 -0.52 4.99
C ASN A 41 9.71 0.53 4.91
N TRP A 42 8.99 0.56 3.79
CA TRP A 42 7.89 1.48 3.52
C TRP A 42 6.56 0.75 3.56
N ARG A 43 5.54 1.42 4.10
CA ARG A 43 4.15 0.97 4.06
C ARG A 43 3.26 2.02 3.40
N ILE A 44 2.33 1.57 2.57
CA ILE A 44 1.30 2.42 1.98
C ILE A 44 0.43 2.99 3.11
N ASN A 45 0.32 4.32 3.12
CA ASN A 45 -0.59 5.03 4.02
C ASN A 45 -1.88 5.44 3.29
N SER A 46 -1.78 5.97 2.07
CA SER A 46 -2.95 6.27 1.25
C SER A 46 -2.63 6.30 -0.25
N ARG A 47 -3.67 6.16 -1.06
CA ARG A 47 -3.64 6.22 -2.52
C ARG A 47 -4.77 7.13 -2.99
N HIS A 48 -4.47 8.06 -3.90
CA HIS A 48 -5.44 9.02 -4.41
C HIS A 48 -5.29 9.19 -5.93
N PRO A 49 -6.37 9.45 -6.66
CA PRO A 49 -6.27 9.90 -8.06
C PRO A 49 -5.56 11.25 -8.14
N HIS A 50 -4.77 11.47 -9.19
CA HIS A 50 -4.05 12.71 -9.48
C HIS A 50 -4.30 13.11 -10.94
N VAL A 51 -4.18 14.40 -11.29
CA VAL A 51 -4.39 14.88 -12.67
C VAL A 51 -3.53 14.12 -13.69
N SER A 52 -2.33 13.73 -13.28
CA SER A 52 -1.38 12.97 -14.09
C SER A 52 -1.49 11.45 -13.93
N GLY A 53 -2.44 10.91 -13.15
CA GLY A 53 -2.56 9.46 -12.91
C GLY A 53 -2.95 9.12 -11.47
N THR A 54 -2.06 8.47 -10.73
CA THR A 54 -2.29 8.07 -9.33
C THR A 54 -1.14 8.50 -8.44
N VAL A 55 -1.43 9.06 -7.28
CA VAL A 55 -0.44 9.40 -6.25
C VAL A 55 -0.61 8.49 -5.04
N GLU A 56 0.51 7.95 -4.57
CA GLU A 56 0.59 7.15 -3.37
C GLU A 56 1.46 7.84 -2.33
N TYR A 57 0.96 7.83 -1.09
CA TYR A 57 1.68 8.33 0.07
C TYR A 57 2.07 7.15 0.94
N TRP A 58 3.37 7.07 1.20
CA TRP A 58 4.01 6.01 1.94
C TRP A 58 4.65 6.56 3.21
N THR A 59 4.69 5.73 4.24
CA THR A 59 5.26 6.03 5.55
C THR A 59 6.23 4.94 5.95
N CYS A 60 7.33 5.30 6.61
CA CYS A 60 8.25 4.30 7.10
C CYS A 60 7.54 3.37 8.10
N ALA A 61 7.76 2.07 7.95
CA ALA A 61 7.16 1.03 8.77
C ALA A 61 7.96 0.73 10.06
N PHE A 62 9.06 1.46 10.32
CA PHE A 62 9.86 1.29 11.52
C PHE A 62 9.00 1.44 12.79
N VAL A 63 9.15 0.47 13.69
CA VAL A 63 8.44 0.41 14.96
C VAL A 63 9.46 0.44 16.08
N GLU A 64 9.22 1.31 17.06
CA GLU A 64 9.97 1.35 18.31
C GLU A 64 9.03 0.92 19.44
N GLY A 65 9.29 -0.26 20.00
CA GLY A 65 8.36 -0.94 20.90
C GLY A 65 7.03 -1.28 20.20
N ARG A 66 5.93 -0.65 20.61
CA ARG A 66 4.59 -0.80 20.00
C ARG A 66 4.13 0.42 19.19
N ARG A 67 5.00 1.41 18.97
CA ARG A 67 4.65 2.70 18.35
C ARG A 67 5.42 2.92 17.06
N ARG A 68 4.73 3.44 16.05
CA ARG A 68 5.34 3.92 14.80
C ARG A 68 5.80 5.35 15.00
N THR A 69 7.09 5.54 15.20
CA THR A 69 7.68 6.83 15.57
C THR A 69 8.36 7.53 14.40
N CYS A 70 8.71 6.80 13.34
CA CYS A 70 9.46 7.38 12.22
C CYS A 70 8.64 8.42 11.43
N PRO A 71 9.10 9.68 11.34
CA PRO A 71 8.35 10.73 10.64
C PRO A 71 8.50 10.63 9.12
N ALA A 72 9.42 9.81 8.62
CA ALA A 72 9.75 9.72 7.20
C ALA A 72 8.54 9.44 6.31
N ARG A 73 8.52 10.14 5.18
CA ARG A 73 7.45 10.09 4.18
C ARG A 73 8.02 9.99 2.77
N LEU A 74 7.34 9.21 1.97
CA LEU A 74 7.62 9.03 0.55
C LEU A 74 6.33 9.27 -0.23
N ARG A 75 6.43 9.88 -1.40
CA ARG A 75 5.34 10.10 -2.33
C ARG A 75 5.74 9.49 -3.67
N ILE A 76 4.92 8.61 -4.22
CA ILE A 76 5.15 8.00 -5.52
C ILE A 76 4.00 8.41 -6.43
N THR A 77 4.32 8.97 -7.59
CA THR A 77 3.31 9.35 -8.60
C THR A 77 3.47 8.44 -9.79
N PHE A 78 2.42 7.71 -10.10
CA PHE A 78 2.31 6.86 -11.29
C PHE A 78 1.55 7.64 -12.36
N ASP A 79 2.17 7.81 -13.52
CA ASP A 79 1.53 8.42 -14.66
C ASP A 79 0.32 7.60 -15.15
N ARG A 80 -0.70 8.27 -15.68
CA ARG A 80 -1.94 7.65 -16.17
C ARG A 80 -1.66 6.64 -17.27
N ASP A 81 -0.69 6.93 -18.14
CA ASP A 81 -0.30 6.05 -19.23
C ASP A 81 0.83 5.10 -18.82
N LYS A 82 1.17 5.04 -17.52
CA LYS A 82 2.28 4.27 -16.94
C LYS A 82 3.65 4.59 -17.57
N ARG A 83 3.75 5.75 -18.24
CA ARG A 83 4.95 6.22 -18.98
C ARG A 83 6.03 6.76 -18.07
N PHE A 84 5.71 7.14 -16.85
CA PHE A 84 6.74 7.46 -15.87
C PHE A 84 6.27 7.20 -14.46
N VAL A 85 7.23 7.02 -13.57
CA VAL A 85 7.03 6.94 -12.13
C VAL A 85 7.95 7.95 -11.48
N ASN A 86 7.39 8.88 -10.71
CA ASN A 86 8.15 9.89 -9.97
C ASN A 86 8.15 9.53 -8.49
N VAL A 87 9.34 9.40 -7.91
CA VAL A 87 9.54 9.10 -6.50
C VAL A 87 10.08 10.33 -5.80
N CYS A 88 9.33 10.84 -4.83
CA CYS A 88 9.71 11.99 -4.00
C CYS A 88 9.82 11.64 -2.52
N ARG A 89 10.81 12.20 -1.81
CA ARG A 89 10.95 12.08 -0.33
C ARG A 89 10.63 13.40 0.35
N ALA A 90 10.07 13.36 1.56
CA ALA A 90 9.83 14.57 2.33
C ALA A 90 11.13 15.15 2.90
N LYS A 91 11.50 16.36 2.49
CA LYS A 91 12.70 17.09 2.95
C LYS A 91 12.70 17.34 4.45
N ASP A 92 11.52 17.70 4.98
CA ASP A 92 11.31 18.10 6.36
C ASP A 92 11.10 16.90 7.31
N ARG A 93 11.07 15.67 6.78
CA ARG A 93 10.78 14.46 7.55
C ARG A 93 11.77 13.36 7.21
N LYS A 94 12.97 13.46 7.78
CA LYS A 94 14.02 12.45 7.64
C LYS A 94 13.76 11.24 8.54
N HIS A 95 14.40 10.11 8.25
CA HIS A 95 14.39 8.97 9.17
C HIS A 95 15.04 9.38 10.50
N CYS A 96 14.47 8.91 11.61
CA CYS A 96 15.02 9.10 12.96
C CYS A 96 15.72 7.84 13.49
N HIS A 97 15.90 6.84 12.62
CA HIS A 97 16.57 5.58 12.91
C HIS A 97 17.56 5.32 11.76
N PRO A 98 18.62 4.53 12.00
CA PRO A 98 19.46 4.06 10.91
C PRO A 98 18.58 3.31 9.90
N VAL A 99 18.87 3.50 8.62
CA VAL A 99 18.22 2.70 7.58
C VAL A 99 18.65 1.27 7.83
N VAL A 100 17.72 0.46 8.33
CA VAL A 100 17.96 -0.97 8.52
C VAL A 100 18.16 -1.52 7.11
N GLU A 101 19.40 -1.88 6.77
CA GLU A 101 19.65 -2.78 5.67
C GLU A 101 18.87 -4.03 6.04
N THR A 102 17.68 -4.23 5.46
CA THR A 102 16.87 -5.38 5.84
C THR A 102 17.55 -6.58 5.23
N ILE A 103 18.42 -7.18 6.04
CA ILE A 103 18.44 -8.59 6.43
C ILE A 103 17.55 -9.43 5.50
N VAL A 104 18.24 -10.36 4.83
CA VAL A 104 17.73 -11.53 4.13
C VAL A 104 16.39 -11.98 4.71
N ASN A 105 15.44 -12.32 3.82
CA ASN A 105 14.19 -13.01 4.12
C ASN A 105 14.40 -14.18 5.10
N GLU A 106 14.40 -13.93 6.39
CA GLU A 106 14.12 -14.95 7.39
C GLU A 106 12.62 -14.82 7.69
N GLU A 107 11.88 -15.72 7.04
CA GLU A 107 10.50 -16.06 7.35
C GLU A 107 9.45 -14.98 7.05
N SER A 108 9.43 -14.47 5.82
CA SER A 108 8.11 -14.37 5.18
C SER A 108 7.67 -15.81 4.92
N GLU A 109 6.64 -16.25 5.63
CA GLU A 109 5.85 -17.43 5.27
C GLU A 109 5.74 -17.45 3.74
N VAL A 110 6.50 -18.36 3.13
CA VAL A 110 6.26 -18.77 1.76
C VAL A 110 4.86 -19.35 1.85
N GLN A 111 3.86 -18.58 1.43
CA GLN A 111 2.64 -19.16 0.90
C GLN A 111 3.12 -20.01 -0.26
N ASP A 112 3.44 -21.26 0.05
CA ASP A 112 3.67 -22.30 -0.92
C ASP A 112 2.33 -22.38 -1.64
N ILE A 113 2.27 -21.78 -2.82
CA ILE A 113 1.13 -21.93 -3.70
C ILE A 113 1.19 -23.39 -4.11
N GLN A 114 0.57 -24.24 -3.31
CA GLN A 114 0.32 -25.61 -3.69
C GLN A 114 -0.47 -25.52 -5.00
N GLN A 115 0.16 -25.90 -6.11
CA GLN A 115 -0.58 -26.19 -7.34
C GLN A 115 -1.49 -27.37 -7.03
N VAL A 116 -2.71 -27.07 -6.64
CA VAL A 116 -3.77 -28.06 -6.56
C VAL A 116 -4.16 -28.37 -8.00
N GLU A 117 -4.09 -29.65 -8.38
CA GLU A 117 -4.65 -30.08 -9.66
C GLU A 117 -6.12 -29.63 -9.75
N PRO A 118 -6.59 -29.17 -10.92
CA PRO A 118 -7.98 -28.80 -11.08
C PRO A 118 -8.85 -30.03 -10.82
N TYR A 119 -9.66 -29.99 -9.76
CA TYR A 119 -10.67 -30.99 -9.48
C TYR A 119 -11.52 -31.22 -10.74
N GLU A 120 -11.77 -32.49 -11.07
CA GLU A 120 -12.69 -32.87 -12.14
C GLU A 120 -14.02 -32.13 -11.93
N MET A 121 -14.44 -31.35 -12.93
CA MET A 121 -15.72 -30.66 -12.91
C MET A 121 -16.82 -31.65 -12.54
N GLN A 122 -17.41 -31.49 -11.35
CA GLN A 122 -18.71 -32.06 -11.06
C GLN A 122 -19.70 -31.37 -12.00
N THR A 123 -19.90 -31.97 -13.16
CA THR A 123 -20.99 -31.65 -14.07
C THR A 123 -22.28 -31.69 -13.27
N ALA A 124 -23.03 -30.58 -13.29
CA ALA A 124 -24.32 -30.50 -12.63
C ALA A 124 -25.23 -31.62 -13.18
N ARG A 125 -25.46 -32.67 -12.38
CA ARG A 125 -26.44 -33.70 -12.72
C ARG A 125 -27.82 -33.14 -12.41
N ILE A 126 -28.61 -32.88 -13.45
CA ILE A 126 -30.02 -32.56 -13.32
C ILE A 126 -30.72 -33.76 -12.68
N ILE A 127 -31.10 -33.65 -11.40
CA ILE A 127 -31.93 -34.64 -10.73
C ILE A 127 -33.38 -34.36 -11.14
N ARG A 128 -33.95 -35.18 -12.02
CA ARG A 128 -35.40 -35.18 -12.28
C ARG A 128 -36.08 -35.94 -11.14
N ILE A 129 -36.62 -35.22 -10.17
CA ILE A 129 -37.48 -35.82 -9.14
C ILE A 129 -38.86 -36.07 -9.76
N LYS A 130 -39.21 -37.33 -10.00
CA LYS A 130 -40.60 -37.75 -10.23
C LYS A 130 -41.22 -38.11 -8.88
N GLY A 131 -42.12 -37.27 -8.39
CA GLY A 131 -42.94 -37.54 -7.21
C GLY A 131 -44.39 -37.15 -7.48
N PRO A 132 -45.38 -37.91 -6.96
CA PRO A 132 -46.78 -37.74 -7.32
C PRO A 132 -47.30 -36.37 -6.88
N VAL A 133 -47.88 -35.64 -7.83
CA VAL A 133 -48.57 -34.38 -7.55
C VAL A 133 -49.96 -34.72 -7.04
N ASN A 134 -50.12 -34.78 -5.71
CA ASN A 134 -51.44 -34.76 -5.10
C ASN A 134 -51.90 -33.31 -4.97
N PHE A 135 -52.60 -32.82 -6.00
CA PHE A 135 -53.43 -31.63 -5.85
C PHE A 135 -54.65 -32.03 -5.00
N ARG A 136 -54.70 -31.55 -3.76
CA ARG A 136 -55.98 -31.34 -3.08
C ARG A 136 -56.35 -29.86 -3.28
N THR A 137 -57.55 -29.71 -3.81
CA THR A 137 -58.28 -28.51 -4.23
C THR A 137 -58.15 -27.32 -3.29
#